data_AF-A0A7C1ULL8-F1
#
_entry.id   AF-A0A7C1ULL8-F1
#
_cell.length_a   1.000
_cell.length_b   1.000
_cell.length_c   1.000
_cell.angle_alpha   90.00
_cell.angle_beta   90.00
_cell.angle_gamma   90.00
#
_symmetry.space_group_name_H-M   'P 1'
#
loop_
_entity.id
_entity.type
_entity.pdbx_description
1 polymer ?
#
loop_
_entity_poly.entity_id
_entity_poly.type
_entity_poly.pdbx_seq_one_letter_code
_entity_poly.pdbx_strand_id
1 'polypeptide(L)'
;MTPELSVRSVPYLDPIRAFAPFSGDPYGAFLDGGGRETGGRYSYIATDPYRVVGDGGGDPFTALEEELDRFRLPARPGLPPFQTGAA
;
A
#
# COMPACT_ATOMS: atom_id res chain seq x y z
N MET A 1 9.15 18.62 9.12
CA MET A 1 8.19 17.83 9.91
C MET A 1 8.53 16.36 9.69
N THR A 2 8.68 15.58 10.76
CA THR A 2 8.84 14.13 10.62
C THR A 2 7.48 13.56 10.20
N PRO A 3 7.38 12.81 9.10
CA PRO A 3 6.11 12.21 8.70
C PRO A 3 5.66 11.22 9.79
N GLU A 4 4.37 11.22 10.10
CA GLU A 4 3.77 10.31 11.09
C GLU A 4 2.66 9.49 10.42
N LEU A 5 2.62 8.19 10.72
CA LEU A 5 1.56 7.31 10.23
C LEU A 5 0.22 7.67 10.88
N SER A 6 -0.76 8.05 10.07
CA SER A 6 -2.15 8.19 10.53
C SER A 6 -2.86 6.83 10.42
N VAL A 7 -3.50 6.39 11.50
CA VAL A 7 -4.16 5.08 11.55
C VAL A 7 -5.56 5.26 12.13
N ARG A 8 -6.56 4.72 11.43
CA ARG A 8 -7.95 4.74 11.89
C ARG A 8 -8.62 3.41 11.58
N SER A 9 -9.24 2.81 12.59
CA SER A 9 -10.09 1.64 12.38
C SER A 9 -11.40 2.04 11.72
N VAL A 10 -11.90 1.17 10.86
CA VAL A 10 -13.21 1.29 10.22
C VAL A 10 -14.04 0.04 10.53
N PRO A 11 -15.38 0.09 10.45
CA PRO A 11 -16.20 -1.10 10.50
C PRO A 11 -15.75 -2.12 9.46
N TYR A 12 -15.84 -3.40 9.80
CA TYR A 12 -15.46 -4.45 8.86
C TYR A 12 -16.31 -4.38 7.59
N LEU A 13 -15.63 -4.52 6.46
CA LEU A 13 -16.21 -4.66 5.14
C LEU A 13 -15.42 -5.73 4.39
N ASP A 14 -16.11 -6.54 3.59
CA ASP A 14 -15.47 -7.48 2.68
C ASP A 14 -14.43 -6.74 1.81
N PRO A 15 -13.17 -7.20 1.70
CA PRO A 15 -12.11 -6.47 1.02
C PRO A 15 -12.41 -6.15 -0.45
N ILE A 16 -13.08 -7.06 -1.17
CA ILE A 16 -13.46 -6.82 -2.57
C ILE A 16 -14.50 -5.69 -2.63
N ARG A 17 -15.47 -5.69 -1.72
CA ARG A 17 -16.44 -4.57 -1.62
C ARG A 17 -15.78 -3.26 -1.19
N ALA A 18 -14.74 -3.32 -0.36
CA ALA A 18 -13.99 -2.14 0.05
C ALA A 18 -13.18 -1.54 -1.12
N PHE A 19 -12.68 -2.37 -2.04
CA PHE A 19 -11.95 -1.91 -3.22
C PHE A 19 -12.86 -1.39 -4.35
N ALA A 20 -14.10 -1.87 -4.44
CA ALA A 20 -15.01 -1.55 -5.55
C ALA A 20 -15.12 -0.05 -5.92
N PRO A 21 -15.15 0.92 -4.99
CA PRO A 21 -15.18 2.34 -5.33
C PRO A 21 -13.95 2.85 -6.10
N PHE A 22 -12.82 2.14 -6.00
CA PHE A 22 -11.53 2.49 -6.58
C PHE A 22 -11.20 1.68 -7.84
N SER A 23 -12.12 0.87 -8.35
CA SER A 23 -11.86 -0.01 -9.50
C SER A 23 -11.53 0.73 -10.80
N GLY A 24 -11.82 2.04 -10.87
CA GLY A 24 -11.46 2.91 -11.98
C GLY A 24 -10.17 3.72 -11.77
N ASP A 25 -9.52 3.62 -10.60
CA ASP A 25 -8.23 4.26 -10.35
C ASP A 25 -7.15 3.56 -11.21
N PRO A 26 -6.48 4.25 -12.15
CA PRO A 26 -5.47 3.64 -13.01
C PRO A 26 -4.25 3.11 -12.23
N TYR A 27 -4.07 3.54 -10.98
CA TYR A 27 -2.99 3.10 -10.08
C TYR A 27 -3.53 2.38 -8.84
N GLY A 28 -4.82 2.01 -8.82
CA GLY A 28 -5.42 1.26 -7.74
C GLY A 28 -4.86 -0.17 -7.68
N ALA A 29 -4.33 -0.55 -6.53
CA ALA A 29 -3.82 -1.89 -6.26
C ALA A 29 -4.66 -2.58 -5.18
N PHE A 30 -5.09 -3.81 -5.48
CA PHE A 30 -5.74 -4.71 -4.53
C PHE A 30 -4.90 -5.99 -4.38
N LEU A 31 -4.28 -6.15 -3.22
CA LEU A 31 -3.50 -7.34 -2.88
C LEU A 31 -4.35 -8.23 -1.97
N ASP A 32 -4.92 -9.29 -2.52
CA ASP A 32 -5.69 -10.24 -1.74
C ASP A 32 -4.79 -11.35 -1.17
N GLY A 33 -4.83 -11.53 0.16
CA GLY A 33 -4.09 -12.60 0.82
C GLY A 33 -4.60 -14.01 0.51
N GLY A 34 -5.75 -14.15 -0.15
CA GLY A 34 -6.35 -15.44 -0.52
C GLY A 34 -7.08 -16.15 0.63
N GLY A 35 -7.22 -15.48 1.78
CA GLY A 35 -7.93 -16.00 2.95
C GLY A 35 -7.14 -17.01 3.79
N ARG A 36 -7.79 -17.54 4.84
CA ARG A 36 -7.11 -18.36 5.86
C ARG A 36 -6.59 -19.70 5.30
N GLU A 37 -7.27 -20.25 4.30
CA GLU A 37 -6.91 -21.53 3.66
C GLU A 37 -5.55 -21.45 2.93
N THR A 38 -5.17 -20.27 2.44
CA THR A 38 -3.86 -20.02 1.81
C THR A 38 -2.83 -19.44 2.78
N GLY A 39 -3.18 -19.29 4.06
CA GLY A 39 -2.36 -18.59 5.06
C GLY A 39 -2.46 -17.06 5.02
N GLY A 40 -3.31 -16.50 4.15
CA GLY A 40 -3.61 -15.08 4.07
C GLY A 40 -4.32 -14.55 5.30
N ARG A 41 -3.75 -13.51 5.92
CA ARG A 41 -4.37 -12.82 7.08
C ARG A 41 -4.85 -11.41 6.78
N TYR A 42 -4.31 -10.79 5.73
CA TYR A 42 -4.55 -9.41 5.38
C TYR A 42 -4.79 -9.31 3.88
N SER A 43 -5.67 -8.39 3.49
CA SER A 43 -5.74 -7.87 2.12
C SER A 43 -5.41 -6.37 2.20
N TYR A 44 -4.73 -5.85 1.20
CA TYR A 44 -4.31 -4.45 1.13
C TYR A 44 -4.98 -3.75 -0.04
N ILE A 45 -5.37 -2.50 0.19
CA ILE A 45 -5.88 -1.58 -0.82
C ILE A 45 -4.95 -0.37 -0.80
N ALA A 46 -4.34 -0.06 -1.95
CA ALA A 46 -3.56 1.14 -2.16
C ALA A 46 -4.13 1.90 -3.36
N THR A 47 -4.40 3.19 -3.18
CA THR A 47 -5.10 4.04 -4.14
C THR A 47 -4.55 5.46 -4.04
N ASP A 48 -4.72 6.26 -5.08
CA ASP A 48 -4.26 7.67 -5.10
C ASP A 48 -2.79 7.85 -4.67
N PRO A 49 -1.83 7.22 -5.38
CA PRO A 49 -0.42 7.37 -5.04
C PRO A 49 0.02 8.82 -5.26
N TYR A 50 0.80 9.37 -4.32
CA TYR A 50 1.40 10.70 -4.50
C TYR A 50 2.46 10.74 -5.61
N ARG A 51 3.03 9.58 -5.96
CA ARG A 51 4.02 9.41 -7.02
C ARG A 51 3.93 8.02 -7.63
N VAL A 52 4.03 7.97 -8.96
CA VAL A 52 4.23 6.75 -9.73
C VAL A 52 5.66 6.74 -10.25
N VAL A 53 6.41 5.68 -9.96
CA VAL A 53 7.78 5.50 -10.43
C VAL A 53 7.75 4.56 -11.62
N GLY A 54 8.40 4.96 -12.72
CA GLY A 54 8.55 4.17 -13.94
C GLY A 54 10.00 4.15 -14.40
N ASP A 55 10.25 3.49 -15.52
CA ASP A 55 11.61 3.31 -16.06
C ASP A 55 12.27 4.63 -16.47
N GLY A 56 11.53 5.62 -17.00
CA GLY A 56 12.01 7.00 -17.20
C GLY A 56 13.30 7.14 -18.03
N GLY A 57 13.74 6.07 -18.70
CA GLY A 57 15.02 5.95 -19.40
C GLY A 57 16.22 5.42 -18.58
N GLY A 58 16.02 5.02 -17.31
CA GLY A 58 17.03 4.46 -16.42
C GLY A 58 16.54 3.19 -15.68
N ASP A 59 17.20 2.83 -14.58
CA ASP A 59 16.78 1.71 -13.73
C ASP A 59 15.64 2.14 -12.79
N PRO A 60 14.41 1.62 -12.95
CA PRO A 60 13.28 1.99 -12.10
C PRO A 60 13.47 1.60 -10.63
N PHE A 61 14.29 0.58 -10.32
CA PHE A 61 14.50 0.16 -8.94
C PHE A 61 15.36 1.14 -8.16
N THR A 62 16.34 1.76 -8.83
CA THR A 62 17.13 2.85 -8.24
C THR A 62 16.22 4.04 -7.90
N ALA A 63 15.37 4.47 -8.84
CA ALA A 63 14.43 5.57 -8.61
C ALA A 63 13.39 5.24 -7.50
N LEU A 64 12.97 3.98 -7.41
CA LEU A 64 12.07 3.50 -6.36
C LEU A 64 12.76 3.54 -4.99
N GLU A 65 13.99 3.05 -4.88
CA GLU A 65 14.77 3.04 -3.65
C GLU A 65 14.98 4.46 -3.12
N GLU A 66 15.39 5.39 -4.00
CA GLU A 66 15.55 6.81 -3.66
C GLU A 66 14.24 7.41 -3.11
N GLU A 67 13.10 7.10 -3.71
CA GLU A 67 11.82 7.63 -3.25
C GLU A 67 11.38 7.04 -1.90
N LEU A 68 11.58 5.74 -1.69
CA LEU A 68 11.26 5.08 -0.42
C LEU A 68 12.13 5.60 0.73
N ASP A 69 13.40 5.89 0.46
CA ASP A 69 14.34 6.44 1.46
C ASP A 69 13.94 7.85 1.93
N ARG A 70 13.32 8.66 1.05
CA ARG A 70 12.84 10.01 1.39
C ARG A 70 11.70 10.01 2.42
N PHE A 71 10.90 8.95 2.46
CA PHE A 71 9.68 8.85 3.28
C PHE A 71 9.69 7.65 4.24
N ARG A 72 10.89 7.26 4.71
CA ARG A 72 11.03 6.13 5.64
C ARG A 72 10.31 6.40 6.98
N LEU A 73 9.35 5.53 7.31
CA LEU A 73 8.62 5.52 8.57
C LEU A 73 9.03 4.32 9.44
N PRO A 74 9.12 4.48 10.77
CA PRO A 74 9.29 3.34 11.66
C PRO A 74 8.02 2.49 11.67
N ALA A 75 8.19 1.17 11.59
CA ALA A 75 7.06 0.24 11.70
C ALA A 75 6.40 0.35 13.08
N ARG A 76 5.06 0.44 13.10
CA ARG A 76 4.28 0.45 14.33
C ARG A 76 3.87 -0.98 14.71
N PRO A 77 4.22 -1.47 15.91
CA PRO A 77 3.79 -2.77 16.40
C PRO A 77 2.25 -2.87 16.47
N GLY A 78 1.72 -4.06 16.21
CA GLY A 78 0.28 -4.33 16.29
C GLY A 78 -0.53 -3.95 15.05
N LEU A 79 0.09 -3.33 14.04
CA LEU A 79 -0.53 -3.09 12.73
C LEU A 79 -0.19 -4.21 11.73
N PRO A 80 -0.93 -4.33 10.61
CA PRO A 80 -0.55 -5.20 9.50
C PRO A 80 0.88 -4.92 8.99
N PRO A 81 1.56 -5.91 8.39
CA PRO A 81 2.97 -5.78 8.01
C PRO A 81 3.26 -4.72 6.93
N PHE A 82 2.38 -4.52 5.96
CA PHE A 82 2.46 -3.41 5.01
C PHE A 82 1.73 -2.18 5.57
N GLN A 83 2.47 -1.11 5.86
CA GLN A 83 1.98 0.11 6.54
C GLN A 83 2.04 1.37 5.67
N THR A 84 2.85 1.34 4.62
CA THR A 84 3.02 2.33 3.54
C THR A 84 4.11 1.80 2.60
N GLY A 85 4.34 2.45 1.45
CA GLY A 85 5.44 2.14 0.54
C GLY A 85 4.97 2.15 -0.91
N ALA A 86 5.49 1.20 -1.69
CA ALA A 86 5.09 0.97 -3.07
C ALA A 86 4.24 -0.30 -3.18
N ALA A 87 3.31 -0.30 -4.13
CA ALA A 87 2.40 -1.40 -4.45
C ALA A 87 2.30 -1.56 -5.97
#